data_AF-A0A9P7HWA5-F1
#
_entry.id   AF-A0A9P7HWA5-F1
#
_cell.length_a   1.000
_cell.length_b   1.000
_cell.length_c   1.000
_cell.angle_alpha   90.00
_cell.angle_beta   90.00
_cell.angle_gamma   90.00
#
_symmetry.space_group_name_H-M   'P 1'
#
loop_
_entity.id
_entity.type
_entity.pdbx_description
1 polymer ?
#
loop_
_entity_poly.entity_id
_entity_poly.type
_entity_poly.pdbx_seq_one_letter_code
_entity_poly.pdbx_strand_id
1 'polypeptide(L)'
;MFGLTKKKNVEGGAEETKADALFEESLEPFLFKLVHAESIRGFGDESVFLMQKTEGVPGWGDWLDYDDLVPKLVQALKGAGKKLTVDVYYAEEDSMIGAPGTDGPKWLDSCFKGEEVEQVITYNTKTIEAADHDTIWSIRRGVPVDVFKKLAG
;
A
#
# COMPACT_ATOMS: atom_id res chain seq x y z
N MET A 1 21.44 28.88 -43.48
CA MET A 1 20.13 29.36 -43.01
C MET A 1 19.64 28.36 -41.99
N PHE A 2 19.76 28.69 -40.70
CA PHE A 2 19.55 27.77 -39.57
C PHE A 2 18.06 27.52 -39.35
N GLY A 3 17.63 26.25 -39.47
CA GLY A 3 16.31 25.82 -39.04
C GLY A 3 16.31 25.57 -37.53
N LEU A 4 15.75 26.49 -36.75
CA LEU A 4 15.46 26.26 -35.35
C LEU A 4 14.30 25.27 -35.21
N THR A 5 14.60 24.02 -34.91
CA THR A 5 13.61 23.10 -34.36
C THR A 5 13.31 23.54 -32.93
N LYS A 6 12.11 24.11 -32.71
CA LYS A 6 11.60 24.44 -31.39
C LYS A 6 11.53 23.15 -30.57
N LYS A 7 12.45 22.96 -29.61
CA LYS A 7 12.24 22.04 -28.49
C LYS A 7 10.98 22.54 -27.75
N LYS A 8 9.94 21.72 -27.69
CA LYS A 8 8.84 21.93 -26.74
C LYS A 8 9.47 21.85 -25.36
N ASN A 9 9.57 22.98 -24.66
CA ASN A 9 9.80 22.99 -23.23
C ASN A 9 8.65 22.24 -22.58
N VAL A 10 8.97 21.16 -21.87
CA VAL A 10 8.05 20.48 -20.97
C VAL A 10 7.98 21.34 -19.70
N GLU A 11 7.17 22.38 -19.76
CA GLU A 11 6.81 23.23 -18.61
C GLU A 11 5.34 22.97 -18.21
N GLY A 12 4.90 21.70 -18.24
CA GLY A 12 3.55 21.27 -17.84
C GLY A 12 3.46 20.54 -16.50
N GLY A 13 4.58 20.30 -15.81
CA GLY A 13 4.65 19.22 -14.81
C GLY A 13 3.94 19.45 -13.46
N ALA A 14 3.62 20.69 -13.07
CA ALA A 14 3.14 20.99 -11.71
C ALA A 14 1.67 21.44 -11.63
N GLU A 15 1.16 22.16 -12.64
CA GLU A 15 -0.27 22.53 -12.69
C GLU A 15 -1.14 21.38 -13.18
N GLU A 16 -0.65 20.58 -14.13
CA GLU A 16 -1.36 19.44 -14.70
C GLU A 16 -1.55 18.33 -13.64
N THR A 17 -0.50 18.04 -12.87
CA THR A 17 -0.56 17.11 -11.72
C THR A 17 -1.48 17.60 -10.60
N LYS A 18 -1.59 18.91 -10.40
CA LYS A 18 -2.53 19.48 -9.43
C LYS A 18 -3.98 19.39 -9.93
N ALA A 19 -4.22 19.61 -11.22
CA ALA A 19 -5.54 19.44 -11.82
C ALA A 19 -5.99 17.98 -11.77
N ASP A 20 -5.10 17.03 -12.06
CA ASP A 20 -5.37 15.60 -11.99
C ASP A 20 -5.67 15.14 -10.56
N ALA A 21 -4.91 15.59 -9.57
CA ALA A 21 -5.16 15.30 -8.16
C ALA A 21 -6.52 15.85 -7.69
N LEU A 22 -6.86 17.09 -8.08
CA LEU A 22 -8.18 17.67 -7.75
C LEU A 22 -9.32 16.94 -8.44
N PHE A 23 -9.09 16.47 -9.67
CA PHE A 23 -10.08 15.67 -10.39
C PHE A 23 -10.31 14.33 -9.70
N GLU A 24 -9.26 13.59 -9.35
CA GLU A 24 -9.35 12.34 -8.58
C GLU A 24 -10.12 12.52 -7.27
N GLU A 25 -9.76 13.51 -6.44
CA GLU A 25 -10.44 13.81 -5.17
C GLU A 25 -11.93 14.11 -5.38
N SER A 26 -12.29 14.77 -6.48
CA SER A 26 -13.69 15.05 -6.80
C SER A 26 -14.53 13.78 -7.08
N LEU A 27 -13.86 12.67 -7.42
CA LEU A 27 -14.51 11.39 -7.68
C LEU A 27 -14.77 10.57 -6.41
N GLU A 28 -14.03 10.80 -5.31
CA GLU A 28 -14.12 10.00 -4.08
C GLU A 28 -15.57 9.82 -3.57
N PRO A 29 -16.41 10.86 -3.44
CA PRO A 29 -17.78 10.69 -2.95
C PRO A 29 -18.64 9.83 -3.89
N PHE A 30 -18.37 9.88 -5.19
CA PHE A 30 -19.07 9.08 -6.18
C PHE A 30 -18.59 7.62 -6.18
N LEU A 31 -17.28 7.40 -6.07
CA LEU A 31 -16.68 6.06 -5.96
C LEU A 31 -17.19 5.35 -4.71
N PHE A 32 -17.22 6.02 -3.56
CA PHE A 32 -17.73 5.44 -2.33
C PHE A 32 -19.20 5.01 -2.46
N LYS A 33 -20.01 5.83 -3.14
CA LYS A 33 -21.41 5.49 -3.45
C LYS A 33 -21.53 4.28 -4.38
N LEU A 34 -20.62 4.11 -5.35
CA LEU A 34 -20.59 2.95 -6.23
C LEU A 34 -20.16 1.68 -5.50
N VAL A 35 -19.14 1.75 -4.64
CA VAL A 35 -18.69 0.62 -3.80
C VAL A 35 -19.84 0.09 -2.93
N HIS A 36 -20.68 1.00 -2.42
CA HIS A 36 -21.86 0.65 -1.61
C HIS A 36 -23.12 0.36 -2.43
N ALA A 37 -23.10 0.52 -3.75
CA ALA A 37 -24.24 0.21 -4.61
C ALA A 37 -24.40 -1.31 -4.84
N GLU A 38 -23.31 -2.05 -4.66
CA GLU A 38 -23.27 -3.52 -4.72
C GLU A 38 -23.12 -4.13 -3.33
N SER A 39 -23.17 -5.47 -3.24
CA SER A 39 -22.98 -6.15 -1.95
C SER A 39 -21.56 -5.96 -1.42
N ILE A 40 -21.44 -5.30 -0.26
CA ILE A 40 -20.18 -5.18 0.50
C ILE A 40 -19.82 -6.45 1.29
N ARG A 41 -20.44 -7.59 0.98
CA ARG A 41 -20.18 -8.85 1.68
C ARG A 41 -18.75 -9.29 1.38
N GLY A 42 -17.93 -9.48 2.41
CA GLY A 42 -16.50 -9.77 2.31
C GLY A 42 -15.59 -8.55 2.48
N PHE A 43 -16.14 -7.32 2.43
CA PHE A 43 -15.36 -6.09 2.70
C PHE A 43 -14.79 -6.09 4.13
N GLY A 44 -15.57 -6.61 5.09
CA GLY A 44 -15.09 -6.86 6.45
C GLY A 44 -13.97 -7.89 6.50
N ASP A 45 -14.03 -8.95 5.69
CA ASP A 45 -12.99 -9.99 5.65
C ASP A 45 -11.68 -9.44 5.07
N GLU A 46 -11.74 -8.46 4.14
CA GLU A 46 -10.55 -7.74 3.66
C GLU A 46 -9.98 -6.79 4.72
N SER A 47 -10.81 -6.17 5.56
CA SER A 47 -10.28 -5.41 6.70
C SER A 47 -9.61 -6.30 7.76
N VAL A 48 -10.01 -7.59 7.85
CA VAL A 48 -9.28 -8.59 8.65
C VAL A 48 -7.88 -8.82 8.10
N PHE A 49 -7.60 -8.50 6.82
CA PHE A 49 -6.26 -8.62 6.22
C PHE A 49 -5.18 -7.84 6.97
N LEU A 50 -5.57 -6.78 7.69
CA LEU A 50 -4.63 -5.88 8.36
C LEU A 50 -4.69 -5.99 9.89
N MET A 51 -5.37 -6.99 10.44
CA MET A 51 -5.59 -7.14 11.88
C MET A 51 -4.94 -8.41 12.43
N GLN A 52 -4.31 -8.29 13.60
CA GLN A 52 -3.78 -9.44 14.32
C GLN A 52 -4.92 -10.33 14.79
N LYS A 53 -4.77 -11.63 14.60
CA LYS A 53 -5.72 -12.57 15.17
C LYS A 53 -5.62 -12.57 16.70
N THR A 54 -6.79 -12.58 17.33
CA THR A 54 -6.94 -12.94 18.74
C THR A 54 -7.47 -14.37 18.88
N GLU A 55 -7.26 -15.00 20.04
CA GLU A 55 -7.62 -16.40 20.25
C GLU A 55 -9.08 -16.72 19.86
N GLY A 56 -9.27 -17.81 19.10
CA GLY A 56 -10.60 -18.32 18.73
C GLY A 56 -11.20 -17.77 17.43
N VAL A 57 -10.57 -16.82 16.74
CA VAL A 57 -11.08 -16.26 15.47
C VAL A 57 -10.48 -17.00 14.26
N PRO A 58 -11.27 -17.47 13.26
CA PRO A 58 -10.71 -18.01 12.02
C PRO A 58 -10.03 -16.91 11.20
N GLY A 59 -8.79 -17.15 10.74
CA GLY A 59 -8.05 -16.23 9.86
C GLY A 59 -8.28 -16.51 8.37
N TRP A 60 -7.34 -16.17 7.50
CA TRP A 60 -7.45 -16.37 6.05
C TRP A 60 -7.08 -17.80 5.67
N GLY A 61 -8.10 -18.64 5.49
CA GLY A 61 -7.90 -20.03 5.07
C GLY A 61 -6.96 -20.81 6.01
N ASP A 62 -6.05 -21.58 5.43
CA ASP A 62 -5.01 -22.34 6.14
C ASP A 62 -3.76 -21.49 6.47
N TRP A 63 -3.73 -20.23 6.05
CA TRP A 63 -2.62 -19.31 6.27
C TRP A 63 -2.81 -18.42 7.50
N LEU A 64 -4.04 -18.36 8.05
CA LEU A 64 -4.38 -17.61 9.26
C LEU A 64 -4.07 -16.11 9.13
N ASP A 65 -3.03 -15.57 9.77
CA ASP A 65 -2.61 -14.17 9.65
C ASP A 65 -1.11 -14.07 9.31
N TYR A 66 -0.51 -12.88 9.45
CA TYR A 66 0.90 -12.67 9.13
C TYR A 66 1.88 -13.47 10.00
N ASP A 67 1.51 -13.86 11.22
CA ASP A 67 2.37 -14.66 12.09
C ASP A 67 2.58 -16.07 11.50
N ASP A 68 1.57 -16.60 10.79
CA ASP A 68 1.62 -17.89 10.10
C ASP A 68 2.04 -17.77 8.63
N LEU A 69 1.63 -16.69 7.95
CA LEU A 69 1.88 -16.49 6.52
C LEU A 69 3.36 -16.19 6.23
N VAL A 70 3.98 -15.26 6.97
CA VAL A 70 5.35 -14.81 6.65
C VAL A 70 6.36 -15.97 6.73
N PRO A 71 6.35 -16.84 7.76
CA PRO A 71 7.23 -18.00 7.79
C PRO A 71 7.05 -18.97 6.61
N LYS A 72 5.79 -19.22 6.20
CA LYS A 72 5.48 -20.07 5.04
C LYS A 72 6.00 -19.44 3.74
N LEU A 73 5.83 -18.12 3.60
CA LEU A 73 6.33 -17.37 2.45
C LEU A 73 7.86 -17.42 2.36
N VAL A 74 8.57 -17.26 3.48
CA VAL A 74 10.03 -17.40 3.54
C VAL A 74 10.48 -18.78 3.05
N GLN A 75 9.85 -19.85 3.52
CA GLN A 75 10.17 -21.21 3.08
C GLN A 75 9.95 -21.40 1.58
N ALA A 76 8.84 -20.89 1.05
CA ALA A 76 8.52 -20.95 -0.37
C ALA A 76 9.53 -20.15 -1.23
N LEU A 77 9.90 -18.94 -0.80
CA LEU A 77 10.89 -18.10 -1.48
C LEU A 77 12.28 -18.76 -1.49
N LYS A 78 12.72 -19.31 -0.35
CA LYS A 78 13.98 -20.06 -0.25
C LYS A 78 13.97 -21.28 -1.16
N GLY A 79 12.92 -22.10 -1.12
CA GLY A 79 12.79 -23.28 -1.97
C GLY A 79 12.77 -22.95 -3.47
N ALA A 80 12.23 -21.80 -3.85
CA ALA A 80 12.22 -21.31 -5.23
C ALA A 80 13.49 -20.53 -5.63
N GLY A 81 14.41 -20.26 -4.70
CA GLY A 81 15.58 -19.41 -4.93
C GLY A 81 15.22 -17.97 -5.30
N LYS A 82 14.06 -17.47 -4.84
CA LYS A 82 13.54 -16.13 -5.14
C LYS A 82 13.69 -15.19 -3.95
N LYS A 83 13.62 -13.89 -4.24
CA LYS A 83 13.52 -12.83 -3.25
C LYS A 83 12.28 -11.98 -3.49
N LEU A 84 11.79 -11.36 -2.44
CA LEU A 84 10.63 -10.47 -2.48
C LEU A 84 10.98 -9.12 -1.85
N THR A 85 10.51 -8.03 -2.43
CA THR A 85 10.50 -6.72 -1.79
C THR A 85 9.07 -6.39 -1.41
N VAL A 86 8.86 -5.99 -0.16
CA VAL A 86 7.58 -5.54 0.38
C VAL A 86 7.75 -4.08 0.79
N ASP A 87 6.99 -3.20 0.15
CA ASP A 87 6.94 -1.78 0.51
C ASP A 87 5.57 -1.49 1.14
N VAL A 88 5.58 -1.02 2.38
CA VAL A 88 4.37 -0.65 3.13
C VAL A 88 4.30 0.86 3.29
N TYR A 89 3.15 1.43 2.96
CA TYR A 89 2.88 2.85 3.06
C TYR A 89 1.83 3.07 4.17
N TYR A 90 2.24 3.68 5.28
CA TYR A 90 1.33 3.99 6.39
C TYR A 90 0.82 5.43 6.26
N ALA A 91 -0.47 5.62 6.51
CA ALA A 91 -1.03 6.96 6.68
C ALA A 91 -0.70 7.51 8.07
N GLU A 92 -0.31 8.77 8.16
CA GLU A 92 0.01 9.42 9.45
C GLU A 92 -1.18 9.38 10.43
N GLU A 93 -2.40 9.56 9.93
CA GLU A 93 -3.63 9.65 10.72
C GLU A 93 -4.62 8.52 10.38
N ASP A 94 -4.13 7.28 10.25
CA ASP A 94 -5.01 6.12 10.01
C ASP A 94 -5.82 5.75 11.27
N SER A 95 -7.14 5.93 11.20
CA SER A 95 -8.07 5.62 12.29
C SER A 95 -8.57 4.17 12.31
N MET A 96 -8.30 3.39 11.26
CA MET A 96 -8.78 2.02 11.09
C MET A 96 -7.78 1.01 11.64
N ILE A 97 -6.49 1.13 11.27
CA ILE A 97 -5.42 0.23 11.74
C ILE A 97 -4.50 0.89 12.77
N GLY A 98 -4.62 2.21 12.94
CA GLY A 98 -3.80 3.02 13.84
C GLY A 98 -2.60 3.66 13.14
N ALA A 99 -2.13 4.77 13.71
CA ALA A 99 -0.98 5.52 13.22
C ALA A 99 0.34 4.70 13.28
N PRO A 100 1.37 5.06 12.49
CA PRO A 100 2.68 4.40 12.54
C PRO A 100 3.23 4.33 13.96
N GLY A 101 3.70 3.15 14.36
CA GLY A 101 4.21 2.94 15.72
C GLY A 101 3.13 2.67 16.79
N THR A 102 1.86 2.55 16.41
CA THR A 102 0.82 1.95 17.27
C THR A 102 0.77 0.43 17.09
N ASP A 103 -0.07 -0.26 17.86
CA ASP A 103 -0.04 -1.72 17.99
C ASP A 103 -0.24 -2.47 16.67
N GLY A 104 -1.15 -2.01 15.79
CA GLY A 104 -1.38 -2.61 14.47
C GLY A 104 -0.14 -2.57 13.56
N PRO A 105 0.35 -1.37 13.17
CA PRO A 105 1.56 -1.23 12.39
C PRO A 105 2.80 -1.87 13.04
N LYS A 106 2.94 -1.81 14.36
CA LYS A 106 4.05 -2.47 15.07
C LYS A 106 4.00 -3.97 14.94
N TRP A 107 2.82 -4.57 15.09
CA TRP A 107 2.64 -6.01 14.93
C TRP A 107 2.98 -6.41 13.49
N LEU A 108 2.40 -5.76 12.48
CA LEU A 108 2.70 -6.05 11.07
C LEU A 108 4.21 -5.95 10.79
N ASP A 109 4.85 -4.86 11.20
CA ASP A 109 6.29 -4.66 11.04
C ASP A 109 7.11 -5.75 11.75
N SER A 110 6.61 -6.32 12.84
CA SER A 110 7.29 -7.39 13.57
C SER A 110 7.26 -8.73 12.84
N CYS A 111 6.18 -9.03 12.10
CA CYS A 111 6.06 -10.26 11.32
C CYS A 111 7.14 -10.37 10.23
N PHE A 112 7.65 -9.23 9.74
CA PHE A 112 8.67 -9.17 8.68
C PHE A 112 10.10 -8.99 9.18
N LYS A 113 10.33 -9.08 10.50
CA LYS A 113 11.67 -8.99 11.10
C LYS A 113 12.27 -10.37 11.34
N GLY A 114 13.61 -10.42 11.33
CA GLY A 114 14.36 -11.60 11.73
C GLY A 114 15.25 -12.13 10.62
N GLU A 115 16.35 -12.77 11.00
CA GLU A 115 17.44 -13.14 10.10
C GLU A 115 16.97 -13.99 8.91
N GLU A 116 16.13 -14.99 9.17
CA GLU A 116 15.61 -15.88 8.13
C GLU A 116 14.69 -15.17 7.13
N VAL A 117 13.94 -14.17 7.60
CA VAL A 117 13.06 -13.33 6.77
C VAL A 117 13.91 -12.39 5.92
N GLU A 118 14.82 -11.66 6.54
CA GLU A 118 15.66 -10.62 5.91
C GLU A 118 16.61 -11.18 4.84
N GLN A 119 16.94 -12.47 4.88
CA GLN A 119 17.70 -13.15 3.82
C GLN A 119 16.97 -13.16 2.46
N VAL A 120 15.64 -13.22 2.46
CA VAL A 120 14.81 -13.41 1.25
C VAL A 120 13.74 -12.35 1.05
N ILE A 121 13.36 -11.60 2.08
CA ILE A 121 12.40 -10.51 2.02
C ILE A 121 13.09 -9.21 2.41
N THR A 122 13.02 -8.20 1.54
CA THR A 122 13.35 -6.81 1.87
C THR A 122 12.07 -6.09 2.24
N TYR A 123 11.93 -5.69 3.50
CA TYR A 123 10.73 -5.02 4.01
C TYR A 123 11.03 -3.54 4.28
N ASN A 124 10.30 -2.64 3.61
CA ASN A 124 10.45 -1.20 3.75
C ASN A 124 9.13 -0.59 4.19
N THR A 125 9.21 0.43 5.05
CA THR A 125 8.04 1.20 5.47
C THR A 125 8.25 2.68 5.14
N LYS A 126 7.15 3.37 4.80
CA LYS A 126 7.12 4.81 4.57
C LYS A 126 5.84 5.39 5.18
N THR A 127 5.97 6.37 6.05
CA THR A 127 4.83 7.16 6.52
C THR A 127 4.53 8.28 5.53
N ILE A 128 3.26 8.49 5.23
CA ILE A 128 2.77 9.54 4.34
C ILE A 128 2.08 10.61 5.18
N GLU A 129 2.70 11.79 5.19
CA GLU A 129 2.26 12.94 5.97
C GLU A 129 0.87 13.42 5.55
N ALA A 130 0.10 13.83 6.56
CA ALA A 130 -1.26 14.34 6.49
C ALA A 130 -2.25 13.42 5.75
N ALA A 131 -1.90 12.15 5.52
CA ALA A 131 -2.78 11.15 4.94
C ALA A 131 -3.51 10.37 6.03
N ASP A 132 -4.71 9.93 5.70
CA ASP A 132 -5.56 9.04 6.51
C ASP A 132 -5.86 7.75 5.73
N HIS A 133 -6.72 6.91 6.29
CA HIS A 133 -7.11 5.62 5.71
C HIS A 133 -7.62 5.74 4.26
N ASP A 134 -8.37 6.80 3.97
CA ASP A 134 -9.07 6.96 2.69
C ASP A 134 -8.16 7.66 1.65
N THR A 135 -7.30 8.58 2.09
CA THR A 135 -6.54 9.47 1.20
C THR A 135 -5.12 8.99 0.91
N ILE A 136 -4.64 7.94 1.60
CA ILE A 136 -3.28 7.39 1.47
C ILE A 136 -2.90 7.03 0.03
N TRP A 137 -3.88 6.57 -0.75
CA TRP A 137 -3.69 6.16 -2.15
C TRP A 137 -3.91 7.29 -3.16
N SER A 138 -4.20 8.52 -2.74
CA SER A 138 -4.42 9.60 -3.73
C SER A 138 -3.13 9.99 -4.46
N ILE A 139 -3.27 10.40 -5.73
CA ILE A 139 -2.17 10.87 -6.59
C ILE A 139 -1.43 12.04 -5.92
N ARG A 140 -2.15 12.92 -5.20
CA ARG A 140 -1.56 14.03 -4.44
C ARG A 140 -0.49 13.57 -3.46
N ARG A 141 -0.68 12.41 -2.82
CA ARG A 141 0.28 11.83 -1.86
C ARG A 141 1.46 11.16 -2.53
N GLY A 142 1.43 10.99 -3.84
CA GLY A 142 2.51 10.38 -4.63
C GLY A 142 2.67 8.87 -4.45
N VAL A 143 1.87 8.22 -3.60
CA VAL A 143 1.95 6.77 -3.37
C VAL A 143 1.71 5.96 -4.65
N PRO A 144 0.63 6.20 -5.44
CA PRO A 144 0.43 5.49 -6.70
C PRO A 144 1.59 5.70 -7.68
N VAL A 145 2.10 6.94 -7.75
CA VAL A 145 3.21 7.29 -8.64
C VAL A 145 4.47 6.52 -8.26
N ASP A 146 4.80 6.46 -6.96
CA ASP A 146 5.93 5.69 -6.45
C ASP A 146 5.77 4.19 -6.78
N VAL A 147 4.58 3.62 -6.55
CA VAL A 147 4.29 2.20 -6.80
C VAL A 147 4.36 1.87 -8.29
N PHE A 148 3.68 2.62 -9.15
CA PHE A 148 3.67 2.35 -10.58
C PHE A 148 5.03 2.54 -11.24
N LYS A 149 5.86 3.48 -10.75
CA LYS A 149 7.26 3.59 -11.19
C LYS A 149 8.07 2.35 -10.85
N LYS A 150 7.92 1.80 -9.64
CA LYS A 150 8.59 0.55 -9.24
C LYS A 150 8.13 -0.65 -10.07
N LEU A 151 6.84 -0.71 -10.42
CA LEU A 151 6.29 -1.80 -11.25
C LEU A 151 6.71 -1.69 -12.73
N ALA A 152 6.95 -0.48 -13.23
CA ALA A 152 7.31 -0.26 -14.63
C ALA A 152 8.75 -0.69 -14.97
N GLY A 153 9.64 -0.83 -13.98
CA GLY A 153 11.04 -1.21 -14.15
C GLY A 153 11.94 -0.01 -14.44
#